data_AF-D6N3E6-F1
#
_entry.id   AF-D6N3E6-F1
#
_cell.length_a   1.000
_cell.length_b   1.000
_cell.length_c   1.000
_cell.angle_alpha   90.00
_cell.angle_beta   90.00
_cell.angle_gamma   90.00
#
_symmetry.space_group_name_H-M   'P 1'
#
loop_
_entity.id
_entity.type
_entity.pdbx_description
1 polymer ?
#
loop_
_entity_poly.entity_id
_entity_poly.type
_entity_poly.pdbx_seq_one_letter_code
_entity_poly.pdbx_strand_id
1 'polypeptide(L)'
;HRLSSWWTFSRIATKSFDDREYDAYRLCYRHQQPYLSKKQRETCYTRLDLMRAVIHGLKMSIKECKRLFKYRRWNCTTFANGPHVFGKMELSGHRESAFLQALTTASVVHTVHKRCYSGKIKNCNCGSGGNSDAIRKRFVTSSFKWSGCRDELAFGEKFARDFIDDENEVGPKSGLDLMRMRNNAAGRRAVRKSLRLNCTCYGASGSCTVRTCWNSTAEFSEIAEFLMSKYNSAKHVYIDTNNLISHYHTSLSRIKRNKKPKPFKLSMIDRKLKRPAKDDLVYVDFSPDYCQTNHELGRQEY
;
A
#
# COMPACT_ATOMS: atom_id res chain seq x y z
N HIS A 1 -0.81 -18.85 -12.40
CA HIS A 1 -0.59 -18.37 -11.02
C HIS A 1 -1.81 -17.58 -10.57
N ARG A 2 -2.47 -17.96 -9.47
CA ARG A 2 -3.59 -17.18 -8.91
C ARG A 2 -2.99 -16.04 -8.08
N LEU A 3 -3.34 -14.80 -8.41
CA LEU A 3 -2.94 -13.61 -7.66
C LEU A 3 -3.52 -13.66 -6.26
N SER A 4 -2.73 -13.28 -5.25
CA SER A 4 -3.23 -13.23 -3.88
C SER A 4 -4.37 -12.23 -3.75
N SER A 5 -5.47 -12.61 -3.08
CA SER A 5 -6.66 -11.79 -2.88
C SER A 5 -6.89 -11.46 -1.40
N TRP A 6 -5.87 -10.88 -0.80
CA TRP A 6 -5.92 -10.38 0.57
C TRP A 6 -6.95 -9.25 0.75
N TRP A 7 -7.43 -8.62 -0.32
CA TRP A 7 -8.50 -7.61 -0.24
C TRP A 7 -9.82 -8.17 0.29
N THR A 8 -10.07 -9.48 0.18
CA THR A 8 -11.27 -10.15 0.73
C THR A 8 -11.43 -9.94 2.23
N PHE A 9 -10.35 -9.69 2.97
CA PHE A 9 -10.37 -9.32 4.38
C PHE A 9 -11.22 -8.08 4.68
N SER A 10 -11.43 -7.19 3.71
CA SER A 10 -12.35 -6.04 3.83
C SER A 10 -13.80 -6.42 4.15
N ARG A 11 -14.22 -7.64 3.78
CA ARG A 11 -15.59 -8.14 3.98
C ARG A 11 -15.85 -8.62 5.42
N ILE A 12 -14.81 -8.79 6.23
CA ILE A 12 -14.94 -9.22 7.63
C ILE A 12 -15.58 -8.10 8.44
N ALA A 13 -16.65 -8.38 9.19
CA ALA A 13 -17.33 -7.39 10.02
C ALA A 13 -16.39 -6.78 11.08
N THR A 14 -16.55 -5.49 11.41
CA THR A 14 -15.68 -4.81 12.39
C THR A 14 -16.14 -4.99 13.83
N LYS A 15 -17.46 -5.18 14.04
CA LYS A 15 -18.03 -5.47 15.36
C LYS A 15 -17.45 -6.76 15.99
N SER A 16 -16.96 -7.67 15.16
CA SER A 16 -16.36 -8.92 15.62
C SER A 16 -14.92 -8.81 16.14
N PHE A 17 -14.37 -7.58 16.29
CA PHE A 17 -13.01 -7.36 16.81
C PHE A 17 -12.96 -6.87 18.26
N ASP A 18 -14.08 -6.42 18.85
CA ASP A 18 -14.15 -6.09 20.28
C ASP A 18 -14.29 -7.36 21.14
N ASP A 19 -14.77 -8.45 20.55
CA ASP A 19 -14.77 -9.76 21.19
C ASP A 19 -13.34 -10.32 21.18
N ARG A 20 -12.85 -10.68 22.38
CA ARG A 20 -11.63 -11.48 22.58
C ARG A 20 -11.66 -12.83 21.83
N GLU A 21 -12.79 -13.18 21.23
CA GLU A 21 -13.15 -14.48 20.64
C GLU A 21 -12.89 -14.61 19.12
N TYR A 22 -12.33 -13.59 18.46
CA TYR A 22 -11.85 -13.75 17.07
C TYR A 22 -10.43 -14.34 17.06
N ASP A 23 -10.37 -15.66 17.15
CA ASP A 23 -9.12 -16.43 17.03
C ASP A 23 -8.69 -16.58 15.55
N ALA A 24 -7.39 -16.84 15.34
CA ALA A 24 -6.75 -17.03 14.04
C ALA A 24 -7.47 -18.08 13.19
N TYR A 25 -8.04 -19.10 13.82
CA TYR A 25 -8.85 -20.09 13.14
C TYR A 25 -10.04 -19.44 12.41
N ARG A 26 -10.90 -18.65 13.07
CA ARG A 26 -12.06 -18.04 12.41
C ARG A 26 -11.64 -17.00 11.36
N LEU A 27 -10.61 -16.20 11.65
CA LEU A 27 -10.14 -15.17 10.72
C LEU A 27 -9.49 -15.75 9.46
N CYS A 28 -8.60 -16.71 9.63
CA CYS A 28 -7.75 -17.21 8.56
C CYS A 28 -8.37 -18.45 7.90
N TYR A 29 -8.90 -19.41 8.67
CA TYR A 29 -9.44 -20.66 8.13
C TYR A 29 -10.80 -20.45 7.43
N ARG A 30 -11.71 -19.66 8.02
CA ARG A 30 -13.09 -19.47 7.52
C ARG A 30 -13.19 -18.51 6.32
N HIS A 31 -12.29 -17.55 6.20
CA HIS A 31 -12.33 -16.49 5.17
C HIS A 31 -11.44 -16.77 3.93
N GLN A 32 -11.59 -17.97 3.36
CA GLN A 32 -11.09 -18.34 2.02
C GLN A 32 -9.55 -18.40 1.88
N GLN A 33 -8.99 -19.45 2.47
CA GLN A 33 -7.60 -19.91 2.29
C GLN A 33 -7.08 -20.11 0.84
N PRO A 34 -7.87 -20.38 -0.24
CA PRO A 34 -7.25 -20.64 -1.54
C PRO A 34 -6.62 -19.40 -2.22
N TYR A 35 -6.82 -18.20 -1.68
CA TYR A 35 -6.37 -16.95 -2.33
C TYR A 35 -5.29 -16.18 -1.57
N LEU A 36 -4.71 -16.72 -0.49
CA LEU A 36 -3.56 -16.10 0.19
C LEU A 36 -2.25 -16.76 -0.22
N SER A 37 -1.19 -15.97 -0.33
CA SER A 37 0.17 -16.49 -0.44
C SER A 37 0.55 -17.30 0.82
N LYS A 38 1.61 -18.11 0.74
CA LYS A 38 2.12 -18.86 1.90
C LYS A 38 2.47 -17.93 3.07
N LYS A 39 3.12 -16.80 2.80
CA LYS A 39 3.58 -15.86 3.83
C LYS A 39 2.48 -14.94 4.33
N GLN A 40 1.51 -14.55 3.51
CA GLN A 40 0.28 -13.90 3.97
C GLN A 40 -0.53 -14.82 4.91
N ARG A 41 -0.62 -16.11 4.58
CA ARG A 41 -1.27 -17.12 5.41
C ARG A 41 -0.55 -17.28 6.74
N GLU A 42 0.78 -17.41 6.73
CA GLU A 42 1.60 -17.48 7.94
C GLU A 42 1.42 -16.22 8.80
N THR A 43 1.47 -15.03 8.20
CA THR A 43 1.21 -13.76 8.89
C THR A 43 -0.19 -13.75 9.50
N CYS A 44 -1.19 -14.27 8.77
CA CYS A 44 -2.56 -14.32 9.26
C CYS A 44 -2.66 -15.14 10.55
N TYR A 45 -2.05 -16.33 10.58
CA TYR A 45 -2.08 -17.21 11.75
C TYR A 45 -1.23 -16.71 12.92
N THR A 46 -0.08 -16.08 12.64
CA THR A 46 0.91 -15.72 13.67
C THR A 46 0.74 -14.29 14.21
N ARG A 47 0.11 -13.39 13.46
CA ARG A 47 0.07 -11.94 13.75
C ARG A 47 -1.33 -11.35 13.57
N LEU A 48 -2.29 -11.81 14.38
CA LEU A 48 -3.67 -11.28 14.36
C LEU A 48 -3.77 -9.78 14.68
N ASP A 49 -2.86 -9.26 15.50
CA ASP A 49 -2.75 -7.84 15.80
C ASP A 49 -2.51 -7.01 14.53
N LEU A 50 -1.65 -7.51 13.63
CA LEU A 50 -1.41 -6.92 12.30
C LEU A 50 -2.59 -7.13 11.36
N MET A 51 -3.20 -8.31 11.36
CA MET A 51 -4.36 -8.57 10.48
C MET A 51 -5.56 -7.68 10.81
N ARG A 52 -5.81 -7.40 12.10
CA ARG A 52 -6.81 -6.41 12.53
C ARG A 52 -6.52 -5.03 11.95
N ALA A 53 -5.24 -4.64 11.90
CA ALA A 53 -4.82 -3.39 11.26
C ALA A 53 -5.05 -3.42 9.74
N VAL A 54 -4.76 -4.54 9.06
CA VAL A 54 -5.01 -4.72 7.62
C VAL A 54 -6.50 -4.58 7.31
N ILE A 55 -7.39 -5.24 8.06
CA ILE A 55 -8.84 -5.20 7.84
C ILE A 55 -9.38 -3.79 8.01
N HIS A 56 -8.96 -3.10 9.07
CA HIS A 56 -9.36 -1.73 9.32
C HIS A 56 -8.86 -0.78 8.21
N GLY A 57 -7.60 -0.93 7.79
CA GLY A 57 -7.03 -0.18 6.66
C GLY A 57 -7.79 -0.40 5.35
N LEU A 58 -8.14 -1.65 5.04
CA LEU A 58 -8.90 -1.98 3.84
C LEU A 58 -10.28 -1.34 3.80
N LYS A 59 -11.02 -1.37 4.91
CA LYS A 59 -12.32 -0.70 5.00
C LYS A 59 -12.19 0.80 4.85
N MET A 60 -11.18 1.38 5.51
CA MET A 60 -10.88 2.80 5.42
C MET A 60 -10.54 3.22 3.98
N SER A 61 -9.72 2.45 3.26
CA SER A 61 -9.39 2.72 1.85
C SER A 61 -10.58 2.55 0.91
N ILE A 62 -11.42 1.52 1.09
CA ILE A 62 -12.65 1.36 0.28
C ILE A 62 -13.59 2.57 0.49
N LYS A 63 -13.77 3.02 1.74
CA LYS A 63 -14.58 4.20 2.04
C LYS A 63 -14.06 5.45 1.34
N GLU A 64 -12.75 5.72 1.44
CA GLU A 64 -12.14 6.88 0.77
C GLU A 64 -12.17 6.76 -0.75
N CYS A 65 -11.98 5.56 -1.30
CA CYS A 65 -12.07 5.33 -2.73
C CYS A 65 -13.46 5.67 -3.28
N LYS A 66 -14.52 5.15 -2.63
CA LYS A 66 -15.90 5.49 -2.97
C LYS A 66 -16.18 6.99 -2.83
N ARG A 67 -15.63 7.65 -1.80
CA ARG A 67 -15.76 9.11 -1.62
C ARG A 67 -15.11 9.87 -2.79
N LEU A 68 -13.87 9.54 -3.13
CA LEU A 68 -13.09 10.26 -4.14
C LEU A 68 -13.56 10.00 -5.58
N PHE A 69 -14.15 8.84 -5.83
CA PHE A 69 -14.68 8.44 -7.13
C PHE A 69 -16.20 8.58 -7.25
N LYS A 70 -16.89 9.14 -6.24
CA LYS A 70 -18.35 9.26 -6.18
C LYS A 70 -18.98 9.82 -7.47
N TYR A 71 -18.34 10.84 -8.06
CA TYR A 71 -18.84 11.53 -9.26
C TYR A 71 -18.06 11.16 -10.53
N ARG A 72 -17.41 10.00 -10.55
CA ARG A 72 -16.70 9.46 -11.71
C ARG A 72 -17.45 8.24 -12.24
N ARG A 73 -17.38 8.01 -13.55
CA ARG A 73 -18.05 6.88 -14.23
C ARG A 73 -17.68 5.53 -13.60
N TRP A 74 -16.40 5.35 -13.26
CA TRP A 74 -15.99 4.30 -12.33
C TRP A 74 -16.02 4.86 -10.91
N ASN A 75 -16.93 4.36 -10.07
CA ASN A 75 -17.23 4.90 -8.74
C ASN A 75 -16.64 4.06 -7.59
N CYS A 76 -15.62 3.23 -7.88
CA CYS A 76 -15.03 2.31 -6.92
C CYS A 76 -16.01 1.28 -6.33
N THR A 77 -16.91 0.74 -7.16
CA THR A 77 -17.77 -0.39 -6.78
C THR A 77 -16.98 -1.60 -6.29
N THR A 78 -17.55 -2.26 -5.29
CA THR A 78 -17.01 -3.49 -4.69
C THR A 78 -17.98 -4.65 -4.88
N PHE A 79 -17.48 -5.83 -5.18
CA PHE A 79 -18.26 -7.05 -5.34
C PHE A 79 -18.29 -7.84 -4.03
N ALA A 80 -19.47 -8.35 -3.66
CA ALA A 80 -19.66 -9.12 -2.43
C ALA A 80 -19.17 -10.58 -2.56
N ASN A 81 -19.26 -11.14 -3.77
CA ASN A 81 -18.97 -12.54 -4.06
C ASN A 81 -17.64 -12.70 -4.81
N GLY A 82 -17.10 -13.93 -4.78
CA GLY A 82 -15.88 -14.29 -5.50
C GLY A 82 -14.59 -13.78 -4.86
N PRO A 83 -13.42 -14.15 -5.43
CA PRO A 83 -12.13 -13.82 -4.84
C PRO A 83 -11.81 -12.33 -4.90
N HIS A 84 -12.28 -11.56 -5.88
CA HIS A 84 -11.80 -10.19 -6.10
C HIS A 84 -12.79 -9.14 -5.61
N VAL A 85 -12.37 -8.31 -4.66
CA VAL A 85 -13.24 -7.26 -4.08
C VAL A 85 -13.58 -6.17 -5.09
N PHE A 86 -12.66 -5.87 -6.01
CA PHE A 86 -12.87 -4.88 -7.08
C PHE A 86 -13.03 -5.55 -8.47
N GLY A 87 -13.36 -6.85 -8.52
CA GLY A 87 -13.45 -7.60 -9.77
C GLY A 87 -12.12 -7.65 -10.53
N LYS A 88 -12.15 -7.62 -11.86
CA LYS A 88 -10.95 -7.62 -12.70
C LYS A 88 -10.10 -6.35 -12.54
N MET A 89 -10.63 -5.28 -11.92
CA MET A 89 -9.86 -4.06 -11.64
C MET A 89 -8.63 -4.32 -10.76
N GLU A 90 -8.64 -5.37 -9.94
CA GLU A 90 -7.50 -5.81 -9.13
C GLU A 90 -6.30 -6.28 -9.94
N LEU A 91 -6.59 -6.85 -11.12
CA LEU A 91 -5.63 -7.57 -11.95
C LEU A 91 -5.21 -6.76 -13.18
N SER A 92 -5.94 -5.71 -13.52
CA SER A 92 -5.69 -4.90 -14.71
C SER A 92 -4.55 -3.88 -14.56
N GLY A 93 -4.01 -3.46 -15.69
CA GLY A 93 -3.00 -2.40 -15.79
C GLY A 93 -3.56 -0.99 -15.88
N HIS A 94 -4.84 -0.77 -15.55
CA HIS A 94 -5.52 0.53 -15.67
C HIS A 94 -5.05 1.56 -14.64
N ARG A 95 -5.41 2.82 -14.88
CA ARG A 95 -5.12 3.94 -13.97
C ARG A 95 -5.79 3.80 -12.61
N GLU A 96 -7.02 3.28 -12.60
CA GLU A 96 -7.84 3.03 -11.42
C GLU A 96 -7.20 1.94 -10.55
N SER A 97 -6.69 0.88 -11.18
CA SER A 97 -5.90 -0.16 -10.51
C SER A 97 -4.65 0.43 -9.86
N ALA A 98 -3.92 1.30 -10.56
CA ALA A 98 -2.74 1.96 -9.99
C ALA A 98 -3.07 2.76 -8.72
N PHE A 99 -4.21 3.45 -8.71
CA PHE A 99 -4.71 4.15 -7.52
C PHE A 99 -5.11 3.19 -6.39
N LEU A 100 -5.86 2.13 -6.68
CA LEU A 100 -6.25 1.13 -5.67
C LEU A 100 -5.02 0.49 -4.99
N GLN A 101 -4.00 0.13 -5.76
CA GLN A 101 -2.75 -0.44 -5.24
C GLN A 101 -2.03 0.53 -4.28
N ALA A 102 -1.93 1.80 -4.67
CA ALA A 102 -1.33 2.83 -3.82
C ALA A 102 -2.18 3.15 -2.58
N LEU A 103 -3.50 3.30 -2.73
CA LEU A 103 -4.42 3.67 -1.65
C LEU A 103 -4.51 2.57 -0.59
N THR A 104 -4.69 1.32 -1.01
CA THR A 104 -4.75 0.18 -0.09
C THR A 104 -3.43 0.00 0.64
N THR A 105 -2.29 0.12 -0.05
CA THR A 105 -0.97 0.08 0.60
C THR A 105 -0.79 1.20 1.60
N ALA A 106 -1.15 2.43 1.24
CA ALA A 106 -1.10 3.58 2.16
C ALA A 106 -1.99 3.35 3.40
N SER A 107 -3.18 2.77 3.23
CA SER A 107 -4.10 2.50 4.33
C SER A 107 -3.58 1.47 5.34
N VAL A 108 -2.87 0.44 4.86
CA VAL A 108 -2.23 -0.56 5.73
C VAL A 108 -1.08 0.08 6.50
N VAL A 109 -0.20 0.82 5.83
CA VAL A 109 0.90 1.54 6.51
C VAL A 109 0.36 2.51 7.57
N HIS A 110 -0.63 3.34 7.21
CA HIS A 110 -1.24 4.32 8.10
C HIS A 110 -1.86 3.65 9.34
N THR A 111 -2.62 2.57 9.12
CA THR A 111 -3.31 1.88 10.22
C THR A 111 -2.35 1.12 11.13
N VAL A 112 -1.34 0.45 10.55
CA VAL A 112 -0.29 -0.23 11.33
C VAL A 112 0.53 0.77 12.13
N HIS A 113 0.88 1.91 11.53
CA HIS A 113 1.55 3.02 12.21
C HIS A 113 0.74 3.51 13.42
N LYS A 114 -0.52 3.90 13.23
CA LYS A 114 -1.39 4.42 14.31
C LYS A 114 -1.61 3.39 15.42
N ARG A 115 -1.80 2.11 15.08
CA ARG A 115 -2.02 1.03 16.07
C ARG A 115 -0.75 0.64 16.81
N CYS A 116 0.41 0.70 16.16
CA CYS A 116 1.70 0.55 16.84
C CYS A 116 1.92 1.69 17.83
N TYR A 117 1.72 2.94 17.38
CA TYR A 117 1.84 4.12 18.25
C TYR A 117 0.92 4.04 19.48
N SER A 118 -0.28 3.50 19.34
CA SER A 118 -1.23 3.31 20.45
C SER A 118 -1.01 2.02 21.26
N GLY A 119 0.08 1.29 21.07
CA GLY A 119 0.37 0.03 21.79
C GLY A 119 -0.55 -1.16 21.47
N LYS A 120 -1.34 -1.09 20.40
CA LYS A 120 -2.29 -2.15 19.99
C LYS A 120 -1.65 -3.25 19.12
N ILE A 121 -0.39 -3.06 18.71
CA ILE A 121 0.41 -4.04 17.97
C ILE A 121 1.62 -4.39 18.84
N LYS A 122 1.87 -5.68 19.03
CA LYS A 122 3.01 -6.16 19.83
C LYS A 122 4.27 -6.15 18.99
N ASN A 123 5.42 -5.97 19.64
CA ASN A 123 6.75 -6.08 19.03
C ASN A 123 6.93 -5.23 17.76
N CYS A 124 6.25 -4.10 17.66
CA CYS A 124 6.73 -3.05 16.77
C CYS A 124 7.88 -2.36 17.52
N ASN A 125 9.10 -2.40 16.97
CA ASN A 125 10.31 -1.92 17.61
C ASN A 125 10.16 -0.46 18.09
N CYS A 126 9.74 -0.28 19.33
CA CYS A 126 9.93 0.95 20.07
C CYS A 126 11.19 0.77 20.91
N GLY A 127 12.32 0.62 20.23
CA GLY A 127 13.61 0.55 20.88
C GLY A 127 13.91 1.90 21.53
N SER A 128 14.15 1.89 22.84
CA SER A 128 14.83 2.97 23.55
C SER A 128 16.21 3.20 22.93
N GLY A 129 16.30 4.03 21.90
CA GLY A 129 17.56 4.18 21.18
C GLY A 129 17.54 5.23 20.09
N GLY A 130 18.11 6.39 20.41
CA GLY A 130 18.80 7.26 19.45
C GLY A 130 17.92 8.24 18.68
N ASN A 131 18.24 9.52 18.85
CA ASN A 131 17.74 10.63 18.06
C ASN A 131 17.78 10.35 16.55
N SER A 132 16.67 10.48 15.83
CA SER A 132 16.71 10.58 14.37
C SER A 132 17.17 11.98 13.96
N ASP A 133 18.47 12.10 13.65
CA ASP A 133 19.13 13.33 13.19
C ASP A 133 18.56 13.95 11.90
N ALA A 134 17.73 13.22 11.14
CA ALA A 134 17.23 13.66 9.84
C ALA A 134 16.09 14.70 9.91
N ILE A 135 15.21 14.64 10.93
CA ILE A 135 14.15 15.65 11.16
C ILE A 135 14.58 16.67 12.22
N ARG A 136 15.39 16.24 13.19
CA ARG A 136 16.01 17.11 14.21
C ARG A 136 16.75 18.30 13.58
N LYS A 137 17.50 18.07 12.49
CA LYS A 137 18.23 19.11 11.74
C LYS A 137 17.34 20.07 10.93
N ARG A 138 16.11 19.68 10.57
CA ARG A 138 15.23 20.51 9.74
C ARG A 138 14.36 21.48 10.53
N PHE A 139 14.13 21.23 11.81
CA PHE A 139 13.08 21.93 12.55
C PHE A 139 13.50 22.58 13.88
N VAL A 140 14.70 22.34 14.43
CA VAL A 140 14.94 22.82 15.80
C VAL A 140 16.37 23.27 16.12
N THR A 141 16.47 24.54 16.56
CA THR A 141 17.63 25.23 17.15
C THR A 141 17.60 25.27 18.70
N SER A 142 16.54 24.79 19.37
CA SER A 142 16.37 24.80 20.84
C SER A 142 16.17 23.41 21.48
N SER A 143 16.40 23.29 22.78
CA SER A 143 16.23 22.05 23.55
C SER A 143 14.75 21.62 23.62
N PHE A 144 14.39 20.47 23.06
CA PHE A 144 13.06 19.84 23.20
C PHE A 144 13.19 18.39 23.66
N LYS A 145 12.15 17.86 24.31
CA LYS A 145 12.03 16.44 24.65
C LYS A 145 11.26 15.71 23.55
N TRP A 146 11.77 14.56 23.10
CA TRP A 146 11.04 13.71 22.16
C TRP A 146 10.08 12.80 22.92
N SER A 147 8.86 12.66 22.42
CA SER A 147 7.88 11.67 22.84
C SER A 147 7.48 10.83 21.63
N GLY A 148 7.33 9.52 21.84
CA GLY A 148 6.89 8.59 20.81
C GLY A 148 7.94 7.58 20.37
N CYS A 149 7.47 6.62 19.59
CA CYS A 149 8.27 5.56 19.01
C CYS A 149 9.11 6.13 17.84
N ARG A 150 10.25 5.50 17.52
CA ARG A 150 11.15 5.94 16.44
C ARG A 150 10.83 5.26 15.11
N ASP A 151 10.48 3.98 15.20
CA ASP A 151 10.46 3.07 14.05
C ASP A 151 9.05 2.61 13.67
N GLU A 152 7.98 3.18 14.24
CA GLU A 152 6.61 2.71 14.01
C GLU A 152 6.16 2.88 12.56
N LEU A 153 6.57 3.97 11.89
CA LEU A 153 6.28 4.14 10.47
C LEU A 153 7.13 3.20 9.62
N ALA A 154 8.41 3.05 9.96
CA ALA A 154 9.32 2.14 9.25
C ALA A 154 8.85 0.68 9.37
N PHE A 155 8.34 0.29 10.54
CA PHE A 155 7.69 -0.98 10.80
C PHE A 155 6.45 -1.14 9.92
N GLY A 156 5.56 -0.13 9.86
CA GLY A 156 4.39 -0.14 8.98
C GLY A 156 4.76 -0.26 7.50
N GLU A 157 5.74 0.50 7.02
CA GLU A 157 6.24 0.43 5.64
C GLU A 157 6.87 -0.93 5.32
N LYS A 158 7.62 -1.51 6.27
CA LYS A 158 8.23 -2.84 6.13
C LYS A 158 7.16 -3.92 6.09
N PHE A 159 6.23 -3.90 7.03
CA PHE A 159 5.11 -4.85 7.05
C PHE A 159 4.30 -4.80 5.76
N ALA A 160 3.89 -3.61 5.32
CA ALA A 160 3.11 -3.47 4.08
C ALA A 160 3.88 -3.98 2.86
N ARG A 161 5.19 -3.74 2.78
CA ARG A 161 6.05 -4.31 1.74
C ARG A 161 6.09 -5.84 1.82
N ASP A 162 6.31 -6.39 3.01
CA ASP A 162 6.47 -7.81 3.24
C ASP A 162 5.17 -8.60 3.04
N PHE A 163 4.00 -7.98 3.24
CA PHE A 163 2.67 -8.60 3.16
C PHE A 163 1.95 -8.35 1.82
N ILE A 164 2.03 -7.12 1.27
CA ILE A 164 1.28 -6.73 0.06
C ILE A 164 2.09 -7.00 -1.21
N ASP A 165 3.39 -6.76 -1.20
CA ASP A 165 4.25 -7.06 -2.36
C ASP A 165 4.62 -8.57 -2.40
N ASP A 166 4.05 -9.37 -1.49
CA ASP A 166 4.35 -10.77 -1.22
C ASP A 166 3.96 -11.74 -2.34
N GLU A 167 4.70 -11.64 -3.43
CA GLU A 167 4.80 -12.68 -4.44
C GLU A 167 6.24 -12.93 -4.92
N ASN A 168 7.26 -12.30 -4.32
CA ASN A 168 8.55 -12.14 -4.98
C ASN A 168 9.76 -12.35 -4.04
N GLU A 169 10.00 -13.56 -3.54
CA GLU A 169 11.35 -13.93 -3.06
C GLU A 169 12.42 -13.74 -4.17
N VAL A 170 11.99 -13.75 -5.44
CA VAL A 170 12.84 -13.72 -6.65
C VAL A 170 12.67 -12.44 -7.49
N GLY A 171 11.90 -11.44 -7.02
CA GLY A 171 11.56 -10.24 -7.80
C GLY A 171 10.29 -10.37 -8.66
N PRO A 172 9.84 -9.32 -9.36
CA PRO A 172 8.55 -9.30 -10.07
C PRO A 172 8.45 -10.42 -11.10
N LYS A 173 7.31 -11.13 -11.13
CA LYS A 173 7.03 -12.24 -12.05
C LYS A 173 6.51 -11.79 -13.41
N SER A 174 5.96 -10.58 -13.49
CA SER A 174 5.47 -9.96 -14.71
C SER A 174 5.68 -8.45 -14.71
N GLY A 175 5.52 -7.81 -15.87
CA GLY A 175 5.53 -6.34 -15.95
C GLY A 175 4.37 -5.68 -15.19
N LEU A 176 3.21 -6.35 -15.11
CA LEU A 176 2.09 -5.91 -14.28
C LEU A 176 2.42 -5.97 -12.78
N ASP A 177 3.15 -7.00 -12.33
CA ASP A 177 3.61 -7.08 -10.94
C ASP A 177 4.61 -5.95 -10.62
N LEU A 178 5.49 -5.63 -11.57
CA LEU A 178 6.40 -4.49 -11.41
C LEU A 178 5.64 -3.15 -11.31
N MET A 179 4.60 -2.96 -12.12
CA MET A 179 3.70 -1.81 -12.03
C MET A 179 3.03 -1.75 -10.65
N ARG A 180 2.45 -2.86 -10.20
CA ARG A 180 1.81 -2.99 -8.87
C ARG A 180 2.78 -2.62 -7.74
N MET A 181 3.97 -3.24 -7.71
CA MET A 181 4.99 -2.95 -6.69
C MET A 181 5.41 -1.48 -6.68
N ARG A 182 5.49 -0.84 -7.85
CA ARG A 182 5.81 0.59 -7.94
C ARG A 182 4.71 1.45 -7.33
N ASN A 183 3.46 1.16 -7.64
CA ASN A 183 2.30 1.90 -7.11
C ASN A 183 2.13 1.66 -5.60
N ASN A 184 2.31 0.42 -5.13
CA ASN A 184 2.37 0.11 -3.69
C ASN A 184 3.45 0.94 -2.99
N ALA A 185 4.66 0.99 -3.58
CA ALA A 185 5.73 1.80 -3.06
C ALA A 185 5.39 3.31 -3.04
N ALA A 186 4.66 3.83 -4.04
CA ALA A 186 4.16 5.20 -4.01
C ALA A 186 3.17 5.43 -2.84
N GLY A 187 2.28 4.47 -2.59
CA GLY A 187 1.39 4.46 -1.42
C GLY A 187 2.12 4.55 -0.08
N ARG A 188 3.16 3.72 0.12
CA ARG A 188 4.02 3.79 1.33
C ARG A 188 4.64 5.19 1.49
N ARG A 189 5.17 5.75 0.39
CA ARG A 189 5.79 7.08 0.38
C ARG A 189 4.80 8.21 0.68
N ALA A 190 3.55 8.09 0.24
CA ALA A 190 2.51 9.08 0.53
C ALA A 190 2.31 9.23 2.05
N VAL A 191 2.22 8.11 2.78
CA VAL A 191 2.11 8.14 4.26
C VAL A 191 3.34 8.78 4.89
N ARG A 192 4.54 8.40 4.45
CA ARG A 192 5.78 8.98 4.99
C ARG A 192 5.90 10.48 4.73
N LYS A 193 5.47 10.96 3.56
CA LYS A 193 5.45 12.40 3.25
C LYS A 193 4.39 13.17 4.05
N SER A 194 3.37 12.48 4.56
CA SER A 194 2.30 13.07 5.39
C SER A 194 2.69 13.27 6.86
N LEU A 195 3.88 12.83 7.27
CA LEU A 195 4.33 13.00 8.66
C LEU A 195 4.47 14.49 9.01
N ARG A 196 3.87 14.87 10.13
CA ARG A 196 3.96 16.19 10.73
C ARG A 196 4.56 16.08 12.13
N LEU A 197 5.38 17.06 12.49
CA LEU A 197 5.87 17.24 13.84
C LEU A 197 4.79 17.95 14.65
N ASN A 198 4.22 17.26 15.64
CA ASN A 198 3.33 17.86 16.61
C ASN A 198 4.11 18.11 17.89
N CYS A 199 3.84 19.22 18.57
CA CYS A 199 4.49 19.55 19.83
C CYS A 199 3.48 20.12 20.83
N THR A 200 3.63 19.73 22.10
CA THR A 200 2.98 20.38 23.23
C THR A 200 4.00 21.17 24.03
N CYS A 201 3.58 22.34 24.48
CA CYS A 201 4.35 23.24 25.31
C CYS A 201 3.83 23.19 26.75
N TYR A 202 4.74 23.20 27.70
CA TYR A 202 4.47 23.23 29.14
C TYR A 202 5.34 24.32 29.78
N GLY A 203 4.75 25.10 30.70
CA GLY A 203 5.45 26.16 31.42
C GLY A 203 4.47 27.02 32.23
N ALA A 204 5.01 27.81 33.16
CA ALA A 204 4.23 28.73 33.97
C ALA A 204 3.42 29.69 33.09
N SER A 205 2.15 29.91 33.41
CA SER A 205 1.25 30.81 32.69
C SER A 205 1.14 30.58 31.16
N GLY A 206 1.29 29.32 30.71
CA GLY A 206 1.20 28.98 29.27
C GLY A 206 2.48 29.24 28.47
N SER A 207 3.60 29.55 29.13
CA SER A 207 4.90 29.63 28.48
C SER A 207 5.37 28.28 27.93
N CYS A 208 6.21 28.28 26.89
CA CYS A 208 6.79 27.07 26.29
C CYS A 208 8.22 26.82 26.79
N THR A 209 8.42 26.76 28.12
CA THR A 209 9.74 26.50 28.71
C THR A 209 10.18 25.05 28.53
N VAL A 210 9.23 24.11 28.52
CA VAL A 210 9.43 22.72 28.15
C VAL A 210 8.56 22.39 26.95
N ARG A 211 9.15 21.83 25.89
CA ARG A 211 8.41 21.38 24.72
C ARG A 211 8.62 19.89 24.50
N THR A 212 7.52 19.17 24.33
CA THR A 212 7.51 17.74 23.97
C THR A 212 6.98 17.58 22.57
N CYS A 213 7.72 16.94 21.67
CA CYS A 213 7.31 16.74 20.28
C CYS A 213 7.22 15.27 19.90
N TRP A 214 6.34 14.95 18.96
CA TRP A 214 6.17 13.62 18.37
C TRP A 214 5.80 13.73 16.88
N ASN A 215 6.06 12.66 16.13
CA ASN A 215 5.56 12.54 14.77
C ASN A 215 4.13 11.99 14.75
N SER A 216 3.30 12.51 13.86
CA SER A 216 2.03 11.87 13.50
C SER A 216 1.80 12.00 12.01
N THR A 217 1.20 10.98 11.40
CA THR A 217 0.72 11.09 10.02
C THR A 217 -0.50 12.02 9.97
N ALA A 218 -0.68 12.71 8.84
CA ALA A 218 -1.93 13.37 8.53
C ALA A 218 -3.12 12.39 8.57
N GLU A 219 -4.34 12.94 8.62
CA GLU A 219 -5.56 12.16 8.49
C GLU A 219 -5.59 11.41 7.16
N PHE A 220 -6.17 10.21 7.16
CA PHE A 220 -6.09 9.34 5.97
C PHE A 220 -6.80 9.94 4.76
N SER A 221 -7.85 10.75 4.95
CA SER A 221 -8.51 11.48 3.85
C SER A 221 -7.55 12.42 3.10
N GLU A 222 -6.64 13.09 3.81
CA GLU A 222 -5.62 13.96 3.19
C GLU A 222 -4.61 13.14 2.38
N ILE A 223 -4.18 11.99 2.91
CA ILE A 223 -3.29 11.06 2.19
C ILE A 223 -3.99 10.52 0.93
N ALA A 224 -5.28 10.20 1.04
CA ALA A 224 -6.09 9.72 -0.07
C ALA A 224 -6.26 10.79 -1.16
N GLU A 225 -6.47 12.06 -0.78
CA GLU A 225 -6.53 13.20 -1.69
C GLU A 225 -5.19 13.48 -2.36
N PHE A 226 -4.08 13.37 -1.62
CA PHE A 226 -2.74 13.42 -2.21
C PHE A 226 -2.57 12.33 -3.27
N LEU A 227 -2.96 11.08 -2.97
CA LEU A 227 -2.92 10.00 -3.95
C LEU A 227 -3.87 10.22 -5.13
N MET A 228 -5.01 10.88 -4.90
CA MET A 228 -5.95 11.25 -5.97
C MET A 228 -5.33 12.27 -6.93
N SER A 229 -4.57 13.24 -6.41
CA SER A 229 -3.78 14.14 -7.25
C SER A 229 -2.78 13.37 -8.12
N LYS A 230 -2.13 12.35 -7.54
CA LYS A 230 -1.20 11.46 -8.27
C LYS A 230 -1.90 10.57 -9.29
N TYR A 231 -3.14 10.16 -9.04
CA TYR A 231 -3.98 9.46 -10.02
C TYR A 231 -4.30 10.37 -11.22
N ASN A 232 -4.72 11.61 -10.98
CA ASN A 232 -5.02 12.56 -12.06
C ASN A 232 -3.79 12.84 -12.95
N SER A 233 -2.58 12.85 -12.37
CA SER A 233 -1.33 13.07 -13.09
C SER A 233 -0.54 11.80 -13.45
N ALA A 234 -1.15 10.62 -13.31
CA ALA A 234 -0.47 9.32 -13.46
C ALA A 234 0.15 9.16 -14.86
N LYS A 235 1.27 8.43 -14.94
CA LYS A 235 2.03 8.28 -16.19
C LYS A 235 1.73 6.94 -16.86
N HIS A 236 1.37 7.00 -18.13
CA HIS A 236 1.23 5.82 -18.97
C HIS A 236 2.63 5.33 -19.38
N VAL A 237 2.93 4.08 -19.06
CA VAL A 237 4.20 3.41 -19.35
C VAL A 237 3.91 2.10 -20.08
N TYR A 238 4.90 1.55 -20.78
CA TYR A 238 4.77 0.20 -21.36
C TYR A 238 5.75 -0.76 -20.69
N ILE A 239 5.42 -2.06 -20.77
CA ILE A 239 6.30 -3.13 -20.30
C ILE A 239 7.34 -3.40 -21.39
N ASP A 240 8.60 -3.12 -21.08
CA ASP A 240 9.72 -3.30 -22.02
C ASP A 240 10.12 -4.78 -22.08
N THR A 241 9.62 -5.48 -23.09
CA THR A 241 9.84 -6.91 -23.32
C THR A 241 11.14 -7.20 -24.08
N ASN A 242 11.89 -6.18 -24.52
CA ASN A 242 13.14 -6.38 -25.28
C ASN A 242 14.20 -7.15 -24.46
N ASN A 243 14.10 -7.15 -23.13
CA ASN A 243 14.95 -7.94 -22.25
C ASN A 243 14.43 -9.37 -22.00
N LEU A 244 13.22 -9.72 -22.45
CA LEU A 244 12.59 -11.05 -22.32
C LEU A 244 12.87 -11.95 -23.54
N ILE A 245 13.07 -11.36 -24.74
CA ILE A 245 13.29 -12.09 -26.00
C ILE A 245 14.59 -12.90 -26.02
N SER A 246 15.56 -12.59 -25.15
CA SER A 246 16.82 -13.34 -25.04
C SER A 246 16.65 -14.80 -24.59
N HIS A 247 15.48 -15.21 -24.13
CA HIS A 247 15.23 -16.58 -23.65
C HIS A 247 14.55 -17.51 -24.65
N TYR A 248 13.92 -16.99 -25.71
CA TYR A 248 13.15 -17.83 -26.65
C TYR A 248 13.92 -18.24 -27.92
N HIS A 249 15.08 -17.61 -28.20
CA HIS A 249 15.90 -17.90 -29.39
C HIS A 249 17.15 -18.74 -29.15
N THR A 250 17.43 -19.22 -27.93
CA THR A 250 18.61 -20.07 -27.68
C THR A 250 18.25 -21.55 -27.68
N SER A 251 17.78 -22.07 -28.81
CA SER A 251 17.74 -23.52 -29.06
C SER A 251 19.00 -24.05 -29.77
N LEU A 252 19.98 -23.19 -30.14
CA LEU A 252 21.15 -23.64 -30.93
C LEU A 252 22.49 -22.97 -30.57
N SER A 253 22.69 -22.46 -29.36
CA SER A 253 24.02 -21.93 -29.00
C SER A 253 24.33 -22.04 -27.50
N ARG A 254 25.31 -22.90 -27.21
CA ARG A 254 26.10 -23.09 -25.98
C ARG A 254 25.64 -22.28 -24.76
N ILE A 255 25.10 -23.05 -23.80
CA ILE A 255 24.82 -22.72 -22.41
C ILE A 255 25.98 -21.92 -21.79
N LYS A 256 25.82 -20.59 -21.63
CA LYS A 256 26.54 -19.81 -20.62
C LYS A 256 25.71 -19.83 -19.33
N ARG A 257 25.99 -20.81 -18.46
CA ARG A 257 25.52 -20.87 -17.06
C ARG A 257 25.95 -19.58 -16.32
N ASN A 258 25.05 -19.00 -15.52
CA ASN A 258 25.22 -17.82 -14.63
C ASN A 258 24.88 -16.40 -15.15
N LYS A 259 23.93 -16.21 -16.05
CA LYS A 259 23.27 -14.88 -16.17
C LYS A 259 21.92 -14.90 -15.45
N LYS A 260 21.82 -14.16 -14.33
CA LYS A 260 20.53 -13.87 -13.69
C LYS A 260 19.59 -13.29 -14.78
N PRO A 261 18.32 -13.73 -14.84
CA PRO A 261 17.37 -13.19 -15.81
C PRO A 261 17.32 -11.67 -15.67
N LYS A 262 17.34 -10.95 -16.81
CA LYS A 262 17.25 -9.49 -16.79
C LYS A 262 15.90 -9.09 -16.20
N PRO A 263 15.84 -8.12 -15.27
CA PRO A 263 14.59 -7.74 -14.63
C PRO A 263 13.64 -7.11 -15.65
N PHE A 264 12.32 -7.31 -15.44
CA PHE A 264 11.29 -6.53 -16.11
C PHE A 264 11.56 -5.03 -15.97
N LYS A 265 11.19 -4.25 -16.98
CA LYS A 265 11.39 -2.80 -16.98
C LYS A 265 10.14 -2.10 -17.47
N LEU A 266 9.77 -1.02 -16.78
CA LEU A 266 8.76 -0.07 -17.25
C LEU A 266 9.46 1.05 -18.00
N SER A 267 9.04 1.29 -19.23
CA SER A 267 9.60 2.31 -20.10
C SER A 267 8.54 3.34 -20.47
N MET A 268 8.96 4.59 -20.67
CA MET A 268 8.06 5.67 -21.05
C MET A 268 7.61 5.51 -22.50
N ILE A 269 6.32 5.71 -22.77
CA ILE A 269 5.77 5.64 -24.13
C ILE A 269 6.44 6.64 -25.07
N ASP A 270 6.70 7.85 -24.56
CA ASP A 270 7.49 8.86 -25.26
C ASP A 270 8.67 9.28 -24.37
N ARG A 271 9.88 9.24 -24.95
CA ARG A 271 11.13 9.64 -24.30
C ARG A 271 11.19 11.14 -23.99
N LYS A 272 10.40 11.97 -24.68
CA LYS A 272 10.27 13.40 -24.40
C LYS A 272 9.44 13.69 -23.15
N LEU A 273 8.59 12.74 -22.73
CA LEU A 273 7.81 12.89 -21.50
C LEU A 273 8.70 12.76 -20.27
N LYS A 274 8.42 13.59 -19.25
CA LYS A 274 9.12 13.55 -17.98
C LYS A 274 8.97 12.17 -17.33
N ARG A 275 10.11 11.57 -16.96
CA ARG A 275 10.15 10.28 -16.25
C ARG A 275 9.36 10.35 -14.94
N PRO A 276 8.65 9.28 -14.53
CA PRO A 276 7.78 9.34 -13.38
C PRO A 276 8.64 9.39 -12.11
N ALA A 277 8.35 10.36 -11.24
CA ALA A 277 8.99 10.47 -9.94
C ALA A 277 8.64 9.26 -9.05
N LYS A 278 9.38 9.07 -7.96
CA LYS A 278 9.17 7.91 -7.07
C LYS A 278 7.73 7.88 -6.51
N ASP A 279 7.11 9.02 -6.27
CA ASP A 279 5.74 9.14 -5.76
C ASP A 279 4.68 9.27 -6.84
N ASP A 280 5.04 9.17 -8.12
CA ASP A 280 4.07 9.15 -9.21
C ASP A 280 3.52 7.75 -9.43
N LEU A 281 2.21 7.68 -9.69
CA LEU A 281 1.53 6.47 -10.11
C LEU A 281 1.79 6.20 -11.59
N VAL A 282 1.86 4.93 -11.93
CA VAL A 282 2.02 4.47 -13.32
C VAL A 282 0.98 3.42 -13.66
N TYR A 283 0.57 3.40 -14.93
CA TYR A 283 -0.36 2.42 -15.48
C TYR A 283 0.12 1.98 -16.86
N VAL A 284 -0.30 0.80 -17.32
CA VAL A 284 0.14 0.20 -18.60
C VAL A 284 -0.97 0.05 -19.62
N ASP A 285 -2.22 -0.11 -19.17
CA ASP A 285 -3.38 -0.30 -20.03
C ASP A 285 -4.25 0.95 -20.02
N PHE A 286 -4.80 1.31 -21.18
CA PHE A 286 -5.82 2.36 -21.25
C PHE A 286 -7.06 1.94 -20.46
N SER A 287 -7.59 2.85 -19.64
CA SER A 287 -8.86 2.61 -18.95
C SER A 287 -9.97 2.39 -19.99
N PRO A 288 -10.87 1.42 -19.77
CA PRO A 288 -11.99 1.16 -20.68
C PRO A 288 -12.97 2.33 -20.70
N ASP A 289 -13.90 2.31 -21.66
CA ASP A 289 -15.04 3.21 -21.61
C ASP A 289 -16.03 2.79 -20.52
N TYR A 290 -16.00 3.52 -19.40
CA TYR A 290 -16.91 3.31 -18.28
C TYR A 290 -18.35 3.82 -18.53
N CYS A 291 -18.69 4.30 -19.73
CA CYS A 291 -20.10 4.48 -20.12
C CYS A 291 -20.79 3.15 -20.47
N GLN A 292 -20.03 2.16 -20.95
CA GLN A 292 -20.59 0.88 -21.38
C GLN A 292 -20.56 -0.13 -20.23
N THR A 293 -21.68 -0.79 -19.97
CA THR A 293 -21.79 -1.72 -18.84
C THR A 293 -20.80 -2.86 -18.96
N ASN A 294 -19.89 -2.97 -17.98
CA ASN A 294 -18.96 -4.08 -17.87
C ASN A 294 -19.02 -4.68 -16.45
N HIS A 295 -19.70 -5.82 -16.33
CA HIS A 295 -19.93 -6.51 -15.07
C HIS A 295 -18.65 -6.99 -14.36
N GLU A 296 -17.51 -7.03 -15.05
CA GLU A 296 -16.24 -7.50 -14.50
C GLU A 296 -15.37 -6.38 -13.92
N LEU A 297 -15.63 -5.11 -14.26
CA LEU A 297 -14.83 -3.95 -13.84
C LEU A 297 -15.54 -3.01 -12.85
N GLY A 298 -16.83 -3.23 -12.61
CA GLY A 298 -17.64 -2.49 -11.65
C GLY A 298 -19.04 -2.18 -12.17
N ARG A 299 -20.02 -2.04 -11.27
CA ARG A 299 -21.37 -1.59 -11.67
C ARG A 299 -21.36 -0.08 -11.85
N GLN A 300 -21.81 0.37 -13.01
CA GLN A 300 -21.96 1.79 -13.35
C GLN A 300 -23.33 2.24 -12.86
N GLU A 301 -23.39 3.28 -12.03
CA GLU A 301 -24.64 3.99 -11.76
C GLU A 301 -24.61 5.25 -12.63
N TYR A 302 -25.68 5.45 -13.41
CA TYR A 302 -25.95 6.65 -14.18
C TYR A 302 -26.36 7.79 -13.25
#